data_AF-A0A4Z0MUF7-F1
#
_entry.id   AF-A0A4Z0MUF7-F1
#
_cell.length_a   1.000
_cell.length_b   1.000
_cell.length_c   1.000
_cell.angle_alpha   90.00
_cell.angle_beta   90.00
_cell.angle_gamma   90.00
#
_symmetry.space_group_name_H-M   'P 1'
#
loop_
_entity.id
_entity.type
_entity.pdbx_description
1 polymer ?
#
loop_
_entity_poly.entity_id
_entity_poly.type
_entity_poly.pdbx_seq_one_letter_code
_entity_poly.pdbx_strand_id
1 'polypeptide(L)'
;MLSTLQAQVFSEDTEIVRAAFAELTEIGGEEVFQFYVGLLESTRPLIRNRAACGIIEIGDQRAVQPLLHAILKTENIGANGTLVYALGHFDCNNLFKEICLILFYHGYEARQMAWMIIDDTEFTVALADSLKIRKHWHMLKEDTVRQKQLEKLELEYIEEFLDDYLL
;
A
#
# COMPACT_ATOMS: atom_id res chain seq x y z
N MET A 1 25.83 8.68 -15.04
CA MET A 1 25.20 7.36 -15.26
C MET A 1 23.89 7.30 -14.50
N LEU A 2 23.90 7.37 -13.16
CA LEU A 2 22.66 7.36 -12.36
C LEU A 2 21.68 8.48 -12.73
N SER A 3 22.14 9.72 -12.86
CA SER A 3 21.31 10.86 -13.27
C SER A 3 20.65 10.70 -14.65
N THR A 4 21.29 9.96 -15.56
CA THR A 4 20.73 9.64 -16.88
C THR A 4 19.59 8.63 -16.74
N LEU A 5 19.79 7.57 -15.96
CA LEU A 5 18.74 6.57 -15.71
C LEU A 5 17.55 7.19 -14.97
N GLN A 6 17.82 8.05 -13.98
CA GLN A 6 16.78 8.81 -13.27
C GLN A 6 15.96 9.71 -14.19
N ALA A 7 16.57 10.30 -15.23
CA ALA A 7 15.81 11.06 -16.22
C ALA A 7 14.96 10.12 -17.13
N GLN A 8 15.49 8.94 -17.46
CA GLN A 8 14.82 7.98 -18.35
C GLN A 8 13.55 7.37 -17.76
N VAL A 9 13.39 7.30 -16.44
CA VAL A 9 12.13 6.80 -15.83
C VAL A 9 10.90 7.64 -16.19
N PHE A 10 11.10 8.88 -16.65
CA PHE A 10 10.04 9.79 -17.06
C PHE A 10 9.76 9.77 -18.57
N SER A 11 10.50 8.97 -19.34
CA SER A 11 10.31 8.83 -20.79
C SER A 11 8.87 8.44 -21.16
N GLU A 12 8.49 8.79 -22.40
CA GLU A 12 7.24 8.31 -23.01
C GLU A 12 7.39 6.89 -23.57
N ASP A 13 8.63 6.46 -23.85
CA ASP A 13 8.94 5.10 -24.29
C ASP A 13 8.93 4.15 -23.10
N THR A 14 7.99 3.20 -23.11
CA THR A 14 7.80 2.25 -22.02
C THR A 14 8.97 1.27 -21.86
N GLU A 15 9.68 0.94 -22.94
CA GLU A 15 10.87 0.08 -22.85
C GLU A 15 12.04 0.82 -22.23
N ILE A 16 12.22 2.11 -22.56
CA ILE A 16 13.22 2.96 -21.89
C ILE A 16 12.92 3.06 -20.40
N VAL A 17 11.65 3.32 -20.03
CA VAL A 17 11.24 3.37 -18.62
C VAL A 17 11.52 2.03 -17.93
N ARG A 18 11.13 0.91 -18.54
CA ARG A 18 11.33 -0.44 -17.96
C ARG A 18 12.82 -0.74 -17.76
N ALA A 19 13.65 -0.46 -18.75
CA ALA A 19 15.10 -0.66 -18.68
C ALA A 19 15.74 0.21 -17.59
N ALA A 20 15.34 1.49 -17.51
CA ALA A 20 15.86 2.42 -16.50
C ALA A 20 15.54 1.96 -15.07
N PHE A 21 14.31 1.51 -14.80
CA PHE A 21 13.98 0.94 -13.48
C PHE A 21 14.78 -0.34 -13.19
N ALA A 22 14.91 -1.25 -14.15
CA ALA A 22 15.67 -2.48 -13.95
C ALA A 22 17.15 -2.18 -13.59
N GLU A 23 17.79 -1.29 -14.35
CA GLU A 23 19.19 -0.91 -14.13
C GLU A 23 19.37 -0.12 -12.81
N LEU A 24 18.47 0.80 -12.49
CA LEU A 24 18.50 1.51 -11.21
C LEU A 24 18.37 0.54 -10.02
N THR A 25 17.46 -0.44 -10.10
CA THR A 25 17.28 -1.42 -9.03
C THR A 25 18.52 -2.32 -8.88
N GLU A 26 19.13 -2.74 -9.98
CA GLU A 26 20.39 -3.51 -9.95
C GLU A 26 21.54 -2.70 -9.31
N ILE A 27 21.60 -1.39 -9.56
CA ILE A 27 22.58 -0.51 -8.92
C ILE A 27 22.32 -0.40 -7.41
N GLY A 28 21.06 -0.23 -7.01
CA GLY A 28 20.66 -0.11 -5.61
C GLY A 28 21.35 1.03 -4.83
N GLY A 29 21.42 0.87 -3.52
CA GLY A 29 22.06 1.84 -2.61
C GLY A 29 21.19 3.03 -2.23
N GLU A 30 21.73 3.89 -1.35
CA GLU A 30 20.98 4.99 -0.72
C GLU A 30 20.39 5.97 -1.75
N GLU A 31 21.13 6.32 -2.80
CA GLU A 31 20.66 7.29 -3.80
C GLU A 31 19.47 6.75 -4.62
N VAL A 32 19.49 5.47 -4.99
CA VAL A 32 18.37 4.82 -5.68
C VAL A 32 17.18 4.66 -4.74
N PHE A 33 17.41 4.26 -3.49
CA PHE A 33 16.35 4.16 -2.50
C PHE A 33 15.62 5.50 -2.31
N GLN A 34 16.36 6.59 -2.08
CA GLN A 34 15.78 7.93 -1.95
C GLN A 34 15.07 8.39 -3.22
N PHE A 35 15.62 8.04 -4.40
CA PHE A 35 14.96 8.32 -5.67
C PHE A 35 13.61 7.61 -5.77
N TYR A 36 13.54 6.30 -5.49
CA TYR A 36 12.29 5.54 -5.52
C TYR A 36 11.28 6.02 -4.48
N VAL A 37 11.72 6.37 -3.27
CA VAL A 37 10.87 7.02 -2.26
C VAL A 37 10.28 8.32 -2.81
N GLY A 38 11.07 9.15 -3.49
CA GLY A 38 10.59 10.36 -4.15
C GLY A 38 9.59 10.08 -5.29
N LEU A 39 9.76 8.97 -6.02
CA LEU A 39 8.84 8.58 -7.11
C LEU A 39 7.46 8.12 -6.62
N LEU A 40 7.32 7.72 -5.35
CA LEU A 40 6.00 7.43 -4.74
C LEU A 40 5.08 8.66 -4.75
N GLU A 41 5.64 9.86 -4.86
CA GLU A 41 4.91 11.14 -4.95
C GLU A 41 4.44 11.47 -6.38
N SER A 42 4.80 10.64 -7.37
CA SER A 42 4.45 10.90 -8.78
C SER A 42 2.93 10.94 -9.00
N THR A 43 2.47 11.88 -9.82
CA THR A 43 1.08 11.91 -10.29
C THR A 43 0.76 10.80 -11.30
N ARG A 44 1.77 10.13 -11.86
CA ARG A 44 1.63 9.01 -12.80
C ARG A 44 1.59 7.68 -12.04
N PRO A 45 0.45 6.98 -11.95
CA PRO A 45 0.33 5.73 -11.18
C PRO A 45 1.35 4.68 -11.61
N LEU A 46 1.63 4.60 -12.92
CA LEU A 46 2.61 3.66 -13.47
C LEU A 46 4.04 3.90 -12.94
N ILE A 47 4.43 5.15 -12.68
CA ILE A 47 5.73 5.47 -12.09
C ILE A 47 5.76 5.07 -10.61
N ARG A 48 4.70 5.40 -9.86
CA ARG A 48 4.59 4.99 -8.44
C ARG A 48 4.65 3.48 -8.28
N ASN A 49 3.93 2.74 -9.13
CA ASN A 49 3.88 1.27 -9.07
C ASN A 49 5.26 0.66 -9.34
N ARG A 50 6.01 1.15 -10.33
CA ARG A 50 7.37 0.68 -10.60
C ARG A 50 8.34 1.02 -9.47
N ALA A 51 8.23 2.21 -8.90
CA ALA A 51 9.03 2.59 -7.74
C ALA A 51 8.75 1.69 -6.54
N ALA A 52 7.48 1.35 -6.29
CA ALA A 52 7.09 0.41 -5.23
C ALA A 52 7.66 -1.00 -5.47
N CYS A 53 7.63 -1.52 -6.70
CA CYS A 53 8.28 -2.79 -7.03
C CYS A 53 9.81 -2.73 -6.80
N GLY A 54 10.47 -1.67 -7.27
CA GLY A 54 11.90 -1.47 -7.03
C GLY A 54 12.25 -1.35 -5.54
N ILE A 55 11.37 -0.76 -4.74
CA ILE A 55 11.52 -0.69 -3.28
C ILE A 55 11.47 -2.09 -2.64
N ILE A 56 10.59 -2.98 -3.10
CA ILE A 56 10.55 -4.38 -2.65
C ILE A 56 11.89 -5.06 -2.95
N GLU A 57 12.39 -4.92 -4.18
CA GLU A 57 13.65 -5.53 -4.61
C GLU A 57 14.86 -5.00 -3.83
N ILE A 58 14.86 -3.71 -3.45
CA ILE A 58 15.88 -3.13 -2.57
C ILE A 58 15.77 -3.69 -1.14
N GLY A 59 14.55 -3.97 -0.66
CA GLY A 59 14.32 -4.63 0.63
C GLY A 59 14.62 -3.79 1.87
N ASP A 60 14.67 -2.46 1.74
CA ASP A 60 14.96 -1.57 2.87
C ASP A 60 13.70 -1.23 3.67
N GLN A 61 13.66 -1.69 4.93
CA GLN A 61 12.55 -1.50 5.86
C GLN A 61 12.17 -0.03 6.11
N ARG A 62 13.06 0.93 5.84
CA ARG A 62 12.74 2.37 5.89
C ARG A 62 11.63 2.76 4.91
N ALA A 63 11.29 1.90 3.94
CA ALA A 63 10.23 2.09 2.97
C ALA A 63 8.79 2.08 3.55
N VAL A 64 8.58 1.48 4.72
CA VAL A 64 7.23 1.31 5.30
C VAL A 64 6.48 2.63 5.42
N GLN A 65 7.10 3.66 5.98
CA GLN A 65 6.45 4.95 6.19
C GLN A 65 6.20 5.72 4.87
N PRO A 66 7.17 5.81 3.94
CA PRO A 66 6.91 6.34 2.60
C PRO A 66 5.80 5.63 1.82
N LEU A 67 5.78 4.29 1.84
CA LEU A 67 4.72 3.51 1.18
C LEU A 67 3.36 3.80 1.80
N LEU A 68 3.26 3.74 3.12
CA LEU A 68 2.03 4.05 3.85
C LEU A 68 1.53 5.47 3.54
N HIS A 69 2.43 6.46 3.54
CA HIS A 69 2.08 7.83 3.17
C HIS A 69 1.47 7.92 1.77
N ALA A 70 2.09 7.28 0.77
CA ALA A 70 1.59 7.27 -0.59
C ALA A 70 0.28 6.48 -0.75
N ILE A 71 0.08 5.41 0.02
CA ILE A 71 -1.16 4.62 0.03
C ILE A 71 -2.34 5.46 0.51
N LEU A 72 -2.16 6.26 1.56
CA LEU A 72 -3.23 7.01 2.24
C LEU A 72 -3.58 8.35 1.56
N LYS A 73 -2.87 8.73 0.49
CA LYS A 73 -3.20 9.91 -0.30
C LYS A 73 -4.51 9.73 -1.05
N THR A 74 -5.40 10.71 -0.89
CA THR A 74 -6.75 10.69 -1.46
C THR A 74 -6.75 10.54 -2.98
N GLU A 75 -5.81 11.18 -3.66
CA GLU A 75 -5.62 11.15 -5.12
C GLU A 75 -5.09 9.81 -5.62
N ASN A 76 -4.57 8.95 -4.73
CA ASN A 76 -4.08 7.62 -5.07
C ASN A 76 -5.13 6.54 -4.81
N ILE A 77 -6.23 6.85 -4.10
CA ILE A 77 -7.30 5.88 -3.82
C ILE A 77 -7.90 5.40 -5.15
N GLY A 78 -7.89 4.08 -5.34
CA GLY A 78 -8.32 3.43 -6.59
C GLY A 78 -7.18 3.13 -7.57
N ALA A 79 -5.96 3.60 -7.29
CA ALA A 79 -4.74 3.29 -8.04
C ALA A 79 -3.53 3.11 -7.10
N ASN A 80 -3.77 2.51 -5.94
CA ASN A 80 -2.78 2.25 -4.88
C ASN A 80 -2.62 0.76 -4.53
N GLY A 81 -3.25 -0.16 -5.28
CA GLY A 81 -3.15 -1.61 -5.03
C GLY A 81 -1.70 -2.11 -4.99
N THR A 82 -0.88 -1.74 -5.98
CA THR A 82 0.56 -2.10 -6.00
C THR A 82 1.34 -1.53 -4.82
N LEU A 83 0.94 -0.36 -4.30
CA LEU A 83 1.60 0.22 -3.12
C LEU A 83 1.28 -0.59 -1.87
N VAL A 84 0.04 -1.04 -1.71
CA VAL A 84 -0.38 -1.93 -0.61
C VAL A 84 0.32 -3.29 -0.75
N TYR A 85 0.37 -3.86 -1.96
CA TYR A 85 1.16 -5.07 -2.23
C TYR A 85 2.62 -4.91 -1.77
N ALA A 86 3.26 -3.80 -2.12
CA ALA A 86 4.63 -3.52 -1.69
C ALA A 86 4.76 -3.41 -0.17
N LEU A 87 3.81 -2.75 0.52
CA LEU A 87 3.81 -2.66 1.98
C LEU A 87 3.84 -4.05 2.65
N GLY A 88 3.10 -5.02 2.08
CA GLY A 88 3.06 -6.39 2.59
C GLY A 88 4.37 -7.18 2.50
N HIS A 89 5.38 -6.68 1.77
CA HIS A 89 6.71 -7.30 1.71
C HIS A 89 7.64 -6.83 2.84
N PHE A 90 7.16 -5.95 3.71
CA PHE A 90 7.90 -5.39 4.83
C PHE A 90 7.23 -5.76 6.15
N ASP A 91 7.98 -5.69 7.25
CA ASP A 91 7.40 -5.84 8.57
C ASP A 91 6.44 -4.66 8.85
N CYS A 92 5.14 -4.95 8.81
CA CYS A 92 4.06 -4.01 9.03
C CYS A 92 3.11 -4.48 10.15
N ASN A 93 3.58 -5.35 11.05
CA ASN A 93 2.77 -5.94 12.13
C ASN A 93 2.17 -4.90 13.10
N ASN A 94 2.64 -3.67 13.08
CA ASN A 94 2.16 -2.55 13.90
C ASN A 94 1.18 -1.63 13.15
N LEU A 95 0.86 -1.93 11.89
CA LEU A 95 0.00 -1.12 11.03
C LEU A 95 -1.43 -1.68 10.89
N PHE A 96 -1.87 -2.51 11.84
CA PHE A 96 -3.16 -3.19 11.74
C PHE A 96 -4.33 -2.23 11.48
N LYS A 97 -4.37 -1.13 12.23
CA LYS A 97 -5.41 -0.10 12.07
C LYS A 97 -5.39 0.46 10.65
N GLU A 98 -4.22 0.84 10.15
CA GLU A 98 -4.05 1.40 8.82
C GLU A 98 -4.49 0.42 7.74
N ILE A 99 -4.17 -0.87 7.89
CA ILE A 99 -4.58 -1.93 6.97
C ILE A 99 -6.11 -2.12 7.00
N CYS A 100 -6.74 -2.09 8.17
CA CYS A 100 -8.21 -2.08 8.28
C CYS A 100 -8.83 -0.84 7.61
N LEU A 101 -8.22 0.34 7.74
CA LEU A 101 -8.73 1.55 7.07
C LEU A 101 -8.62 1.45 5.54
N ILE A 102 -7.58 0.79 5.03
CA ILE A 102 -7.46 0.47 3.60
C ILE A 102 -8.60 -0.46 3.18
N LEU A 103 -8.87 -1.53 3.95
CA LEU A 103 -10.00 -2.43 3.72
C LEU A 103 -11.34 -1.68 3.69
N PHE A 104 -11.56 -0.73 4.59
CA PHE A 104 -12.87 -0.07 4.72
C PHE A 104 -13.12 0.96 3.63
N TYR A 105 -12.07 1.62 3.12
CA TYR A 105 -12.25 2.87 2.36
C TYR A 105 -11.53 2.91 1.02
N HIS A 106 -10.67 1.95 0.68
CA HIS A 106 -9.92 1.98 -0.59
C HIS A 106 -10.55 1.10 -1.68
N GLY A 107 -10.06 1.25 -2.91
CA GLY A 107 -10.54 0.50 -4.08
C GLY A 107 -10.27 -0.99 -4.00
N TYR A 108 -10.97 -1.77 -4.84
CA TYR A 108 -10.95 -3.23 -4.86
C TYR A 108 -9.54 -3.84 -4.76
N GLU A 109 -8.61 -3.43 -5.62
CA GLU A 109 -7.24 -3.97 -5.62
C GLU A 109 -6.52 -3.75 -4.29
N ALA A 110 -6.62 -2.54 -3.72
CA ALA A 110 -5.98 -2.22 -2.45
C ALA A 110 -6.59 -3.01 -1.29
N ARG A 111 -7.91 -3.28 -1.32
CA ARG A 111 -8.56 -4.14 -0.32
C ARG A 111 -8.09 -5.58 -0.43
N GLN A 112 -8.03 -6.13 -1.64
CA GLN A 112 -7.53 -7.50 -1.85
C GLN A 112 -6.09 -7.65 -1.31
N MET A 113 -5.23 -6.66 -1.55
CA MET A 113 -3.87 -6.68 -1.00
C MET A 113 -3.84 -6.51 0.51
N ALA A 114 -4.69 -5.66 1.07
CA ALA A 114 -4.82 -5.52 2.53
C ALA A 114 -5.30 -6.82 3.20
N TRP A 115 -6.18 -7.57 2.54
CA TRP A 115 -6.59 -8.89 3.01
C TRP A 115 -5.44 -9.90 3.02
N MET A 116 -4.63 -9.94 1.96
CA MET A 116 -3.44 -10.80 1.94
C MET A 116 -2.48 -10.47 3.07
N ILE A 117 -2.24 -9.18 3.31
CA ILE A 117 -1.41 -8.74 4.44
C ILE A 117 -1.99 -9.22 5.77
N ILE A 118 -3.31 -9.14 5.93
CA ILE A 118 -4.00 -9.59 7.14
C ILE A 118 -3.83 -11.09 7.38
N ASP A 119 -3.95 -11.90 6.33
CA ASP A 119 -3.83 -13.36 6.41
C ASP A 119 -2.39 -13.81 6.71
N ASP A 120 -1.41 -13.10 6.15
CA ASP A 120 0.01 -13.48 6.24
C ASP A 120 0.75 -12.87 7.44
N THR A 121 0.12 -11.97 8.21
CA THR A 121 0.80 -11.19 9.26
C THR A 121 0.13 -11.35 10.63
N GLU A 122 0.93 -11.70 11.64
CA GLU A 122 0.50 -11.64 13.04
C GLU A 122 0.64 -10.20 13.57
N PHE A 123 -0.49 -9.52 13.83
CA PHE A 123 -0.48 -8.13 14.25
C PHE A 123 -0.33 -7.92 15.76
N THR A 124 0.36 -6.84 16.10
CA THR A 124 0.29 -6.25 17.45
C THR A 124 -0.69 -5.09 17.44
N VAL A 125 -1.78 -5.22 18.21
CA VAL A 125 -2.86 -4.23 18.22
C VAL A 125 -2.98 -3.55 19.58
N ALA A 126 -2.83 -2.23 19.61
CA ALA A 126 -3.08 -1.44 20.80
C ALA A 126 -4.59 -1.24 21.02
N LEU A 127 -5.06 -1.30 22.28
CA LEU A 127 -6.48 -1.09 22.62
C LEU A 127 -7.07 0.20 22.00
N ALA A 128 -6.30 1.29 22.01
CA ALA A 128 -6.73 2.56 21.42
C ALA A 128 -6.99 2.46 19.92
N ASP A 129 -6.27 1.59 19.22
CA ASP A 129 -6.44 1.34 17.80
C ASP A 129 -7.58 0.33 17.56
N SER A 130 -7.76 -0.69 18.40
CA SER A 130 -8.94 -1.57 18.39
C SER A 130 -10.25 -0.77 18.47
N LEU A 131 -10.34 0.19 19.41
CA LEU A 131 -11.51 1.06 19.56
C LEU A 131 -11.77 1.93 18.32
N LYS A 132 -10.70 2.42 17.67
CA LYS A 132 -10.84 3.19 16.42
C LYS A 132 -11.32 2.31 15.29
N ILE A 133 -10.76 1.10 15.13
CA ILE A 133 -11.15 0.15 14.08
C ILE A 133 -12.65 -0.17 14.23
N ARG A 134 -13.10 -0.53 15.44
CA ARG A 134 -14.53 -0.77 15.74
C ARG A 134 -15.40 0.42 15.39
N LYS A 135 -14.99 1.63 15.79
CA LYS A 135 -15.72 2.86 15.44
C LYS A 135 -15.86 3.05 13.93
N HIS A 136 -14.77 2.87 13.18
CA HIS A 136 -14.79 2.98 11.72
C HIS A 136 -15.66 1.92 11.05
N TRP A 137 -15.60 0.69 11.56
CA TRP A 137 -16.43 -0.39 11.10
C TRP A 137 -17.93 -0.12 11.32
N HIS A 138 -18.32 0.37 12.51
CA HIS A 138 -19.71 0.78 12.76
C HIS A 138 -20.17 1.90 11.82
N MET A 139 -19.35 2.94 11.61
CA MET A 139 -19.67 4.02 10.66
C MET A 139 -19.86 3.48 9.24
N LEU A 140 -19.06 2.50 8.81
CA LEU A 140 -19.22 1.86 7.51
C LEU A 140 -20.55 1.10 7.42
N LYS A 141 -20.92 0.35 8.46
CA LYS A 141 -22.21 -0.38 8.54
C LYS A 141 -23.44 0.53 8.62
N GLU A 142 -23.27 1.82 8.83
CA GLU A 142 -24.36 2.81 8.72
C GLU A 142 -24.37 3.50 7.35
N ASP A 143 -23.26 3.48 6.63
CA ASP A 143 -23.10 4.10 5.31
C ASP A 143 -23.56 3.14 4.19
N THR A 144 -24.82 3.27 3.80
CA THR A 144 -25.43 2.43 2.75
C THR A 144 -24.76 2.55 1.37
N VAL A 145 -24.04 3.64 1.09
CA VAL A 145 -23.31 3.79 -0.17
C VAL A 145 -22.03 2.96 -0.12
N ARG A 146 -21.27 3.06 0.96
CA ARG A 146 -20.04 2.29 1.15
C ARG A 146 -20.30 0.79 1.33
N GLN A 147 -21.36 0.41 2.03
CA GLN A 147 -21.75 -1.00 2.13
C GLN A 147 -21.98 -1.66 0.78
N LYS A 148 -22.53 -0.92 -0.19
CA LYS A 148 -22.75 -1.45 -1.55
C LYS A 148 -21.46 -1.59 -2.36
N GLN A 149 -20.37 -0.92 -1.94
CA GLN A 149 -19.05 -1.04 -2.56
C GLN A 149 -18.26 -2.24 -2.04
N LEU A 150 -18.68 -2.81 -0.91
CA LEU A 150 -18.21 -4.07 -0.40
C LEU A 150 -19.20 -5.17 -0.77
N GLU A 151 -18.72 -6.35 -1.11
CA GLU A 151 -19.61 -7.48 -1.31
C GLU A 151 -20.20 -7.92 0.04
N LYS A 152 -21.44 -8.43 0.06
CA LYS A 152 -22.06 -8.89 1.33
C LYS A 152 -21.19 -9.91 2.06
N LEU A 153 -20.55 -10.79 1.30
CA LEU A 153 -19.65 -11.82 1.81
C LEU A 153 -18.36 -11.20 2.38
N GLU A 154 -17.82 -10.16 1.73
CA GLU A 154 -16.68 -9.40 2.24
C GLU A 154 -17.00 -8.75 3.59
N LEU A 155 -18.20 -8.19 3.76
CA LEU A 155 -18.64 -7.61 5.03
C LEU A 155 -18.71 -8.64 6.18
N GLU A 156 -19.23 -9.83 5.90
CA GLU A 156 -19.33 -10.91 6.90
C GLU A 156 -17.95 -11.39 7.34
N TYR A 157 -17.02 -11.58 6.40
CA TYR A 157 -15.64 -11.95 6.73
C TYR A 157 -14.91 -10.87 7.52
N ILE A 158 -15.10 -9.58 7.20
CA ILE A 158 -14.53 -8.50 8.01
C ILE A 158 -15.08 -8.55 9.44
N GLU A 159 -16.38 -8.72 9.64
CA GLU A 159 -16.96 -8.76 10.99
C GLU A 159 -16.36 -9.90 11.82
N GLU A 160 -16.38 -11.12 11.28
CA GLU A 160 -15.85 -12.31 11.96
C GLU A 160 -14.37 -12.13 12.30
N PHE A 161 -13.58 -11.67 11.34
CA PHE A 161 -12.17 -11.38 11.54
C PHE A 161 -11.93 -10.34 12.65
N LEU A 162 -12.68 -9.25 12.66
CA LEU A 162 -12.55 -8.21 13.69
C LEU A 162 -12.97 -8.74 15.06
N ASP A 163 -13.93 -9.63 15.15
CA ASP A 163 -14.34 -10.30 16.40
C ASP A 163 -13.27 -11.22 16.97
N ASP A 164 -12.50 -11.89 16.10
CA ASP A 164 -11.39 -12.74 16.52
C ASP A 164 -10.14 -11.94 16.93
N TYR A 165 -9.85 -10.83 16.23
CA TYR A 165 -8.63 -10.03 16.43
C TYR A 165 -8.75 -8.89 17.44
N LEU A 166 -9.95 -8.37 17.69
CA LEU A 166 -10.17 -7.23 18.58
C LEU A 166 -10.88 -7.67 19.86
N LEU A 167 -10.19 -7.46 21.00
CA LEU A 167 -10.73 -7.59 22.36
C LEU A 167 -11.93 -6.65 22.62
#